data_AF-A0A6M6DYX1-F1
#
_entry.id   AF-A0A6M6DYX1-F1
#
_cell.length_a   1.000
_cell.length_b   1.000
_cell.length_c   1.000
_cell.angle_alpha   90.00
_cell.angle_beta   90.00
_cell.angle_gamma   90.00
#
_symmetry.space_group_name_H-M   'P 1'
#
loop_
_entity.id
_entity.type
_entity.pdbx_description
1 polymer ?
#
loop_
_entity_poly.entity_id
_entity_poly.type
_entity_poly.pdbx_seq_one_letter_code
_entity_poly.pdbx_strand_id
1 'polypeptide(L)'
;MDEIIRRKEILEYVTHDESISFSAKGVFAFLLFHYKHDDDNTMFNELRIYSCESSKEIKSALKELEERNYVVFTGIDGYEVNEALVNRSINIMESVVNEIKNDYPDEK
;
A
#
# COMPACT_ATOMS: atom_id res chain seq x y z
N MET A 1 0.96 8.37 17.68
CA MET A 1 1.19 8.79 16.29
C MET A 1 -0.17 8.95 15.65
N ASP A 2 -0.42 10.02 14.92
CA ASP A 2 -1.71 10.26 14.25
C ASP A 2 -1.93 9.19 13.16
N GLU A 3 -3.12 8.60 13.08
CA GLU A 3 -3.48 7.56 12.09
C GLU A 3 -3.22 8.06 10.66
N ILE A 4 -3.49 9.34 10.41
CA ILE A 4 -3.26 9.97 9.10
C ILE A 4 -1.76 10.05 8.79
N ILE A 5 -0.92 10.36 9.78
CA ILE A 5 0.54 10.40 9.59
C ILE A 5 1.03 9.00 9.25
N ARG A 6 0.54 7.97 9.97
CA ARG A 6 0.98 6.60 9.72
C ARG A 6 0.58 6.10 8.33
N ARG A 7 -0.63 6.39 7.86
CA ARG A 7 -1.04 6.04 6.49
C ARG A 7 -0.24 6.76 5.42
N LYS A 8 0.22 7.99 5.66
CA LYS A 8 1.13 8.69 4.73
C LYS A 8 2.48 7.98 4.60
N GLU A 9 3.06 7.53 5.71
CA GLU A 9 4.33 6.75 5.69
C GLU A 9 4.16 5.43 4.93
N ILE A 10 3.04 4.73 5.15
CA ILE A 10 2.69 3.51 4.41
C ILE A 10 2.57 3.79 2.90
N LEU A 11 1.88 4.87 2.53
CA LEU A 11 1.75 5.27 1.13
C LEU A 11 3.12 5.60 0.51
N GLU A 12 3.93 6.37 1.22
CA GLU A 12 5.27 6.76 0.76
C GLU A 12 6.14 5.52 0.52
N TYR A 13 6.14 4.57 1.45
CA TYR A 13 6.87 3.32 1.28
C TYR A 13 6.44 2.55 0.00
N VAL A 14 5.14 2.34 -0.20
CA VAL A 14 4.64 1.57 -1.35
C VAL A 14 4.82 2.33 -2.68
N THR A 15 4.71 3.66 -2.66
CA THR A 15 4.91 4.47 -3.88
C THR A 15 6.36 4.51 -4.35
N HIS A 16 7.32 4.24 -3.46
CA HIS A 16 8.74 4.08 -3.81
C HIS A 16 9.11 2.65 -4.26
N ASP A 17 8.19 1.68 -4.18
CA ASP A 17 8.42 0.36 -4.76
C ASP A 17 8.43 0.48 -6.30
N GLU A 18 9.60 0.33 -6.91
CA GLU A 18 9.78 0.39 -8.37
C GLU A 18 9.31 -0.88 -9.08
N SER A 19 9.00 -1.95 -8.33
CA SER A 19 8.60 -3.24 -8.89
C SER A 19 7.11 -3.34 -9.18
N ILE A 20 6.31 -2.35 -8.77
CA ILE A 20 4.87 -2.27 -9.02
C ILE A 20 4.55 -1.11 -9.97
N SER A 21 3.49 -1.30 -10.75
CA SER A 21 3.03 -0.32 -11.73
C SER A 21 2.48 0.95 -11.10
N PHE A 22 2.40 2.02 -11.89
CA PHE A 22 1.73 3.25 -11.49
C PHE A 22 0.25 2.99 -11.09
N SER A 23 -0.44 2.14 -11.86
CA SER A 23 -1.82 1.74 -11.58
C SER A 23 -1.92 1.01 -10.23
N ALA A 24 -0.99 0.10 -9.90
CA ALA A 24 -0.91 -0.54 -8.59
C ALA A 24 -0.75 0.47 -7.44
N LYS A 25 0.10 1.48 -7.61
CA LYS A 25 0.26 2.56 -6.61
C LYS A 25 -1.04 3.34 -6.40
N GLY A 26 -1.77 3.64 -7.48
CA GLY A 26 -3.07 4.30 -7.44
C GLY A 26 -4.14 3.47 -6.73
N VAL A 27 -4.25 2.18 -7.07
CA VAL A 27 -5.16 1.24 -6.42
C VAL A 27 -4.86 1.11 -4.93
N PHE A 28 -3.58 0.99 -4.56
CA PHE A 28 -3.16 0.93 -3.15
C PHE A 28 -3.56 2.19 -2.38
N ALA A 29 -3.30 3.37 -2.95
CA ALA A 29 -3.67 4.65 -2.34
C ALA A 29 -5.18 4.77 -2.12
N PHE A 30 -5.98 4.31 -3.09
CA PHE A 30 -7.44 4.28 -2.95
C PHE A 30 -7.84 3.41 -1.75
N LEU A 31 -7.38 2.15 -1.70
CA LEU A 31 -7.72 1.21 -0.63
C LEU A 31 -7.31 1.73 0.75
N LEU A 32 -6.13 2.35 0.87
CA LEU A 32 -5.60 2.86 2.14
C LEU A 32 -6.44 4.00 2.74
N PHE A 33 -7.01 4.86 1.89
CA PHE A 33 -7.70 6.08 2.34
C PHE A 33 -9.22 6.02 2.25
N HIS A 34 -9.78 5.18 1.37
CA HIS A 34 -11.21 5.18 1.06
C HIS A 34 -11.93 3.91 1.53
N TYR A 35 -11.21 2.82 1.82
CA TYR A 35 -11.87 1.60 2.24
C TYR A 35 -12.34 1.69 3.70
N LYS A 36 -13.59 2.14 3.88
CA LYS A 36 -14.40 1.89 5.07
C LYS A 36 -15.57 1.03 4.63
N HIS A 37 -15.60 -0.22 5.12
CA HIS A 37 -16.72 -1.14 5.02
C HIS A 37 -18.03 -0.44 5.38
N ASP A 38 -18.87 -0.16 4.40
CA ASP A 38 -20.30 0.13 4.63
C ASP A 38 -21.21 -0.23 3.43
N ASP A 39 -20.68 -0.59 2.25
CA ASP A 39 -21.50 -1.12 1.16
C ASP A 39 -20.79 -2.21 0.35
N ASP A 40 -21.36 -3.42 0.40
CA ASP A 40 -20.84 -4.70 -0.14
C ASP A 40 -20.80 -4.78 -1.69
N ASN A 41 -20.81 -3.67 -2.44
CA ASN A 41 -20.79 -3.75 -3.91
C ASN A 41 -20.09 -2.58 -4.64
N THR A 42 -19.41 -1.70 -3.89
CA THR A 42 -18.96 -0.40 -4.44
C THR A 42 -17.46 -0.34 -4.74
N MET A 43 -16.61 -1.13 -4.06
CA MET A 43 -15.15 -0.99 -4.13
C MET A 43 -14.57 -1.07 -5.55
N PHE A 44 -14.93 -2.09 -6.35
CA PHE A 44 -14.36 -2.24 -7.70
C PHE A 44 -14.88 -1.19 -8.68
N ASN A 45 -16.15 -0.79 -8.53
CA ASN A 45 -16.75 0.22 -9.38
C ASN A 45 -16.24 1.63 -9.04
N GLU A 46 -16.07 1.93 -7.75
CA GLU A 46 -15.43 3.16 -7.27
C GLU A 46 -13.98 3.21 -7.70
N LEU A 47 -13.20 2.14 -7.49
CA LEU A 47 -11.83 2.03 -8.02
C LEU A 47 -11.79 2.36 -9.51
N ARG A 48 -12.72 1.84 -10.30
CA ARG A 48 -12.82 2.14 -11.73
C ARG A 48 -13.17 3.60 -12.03
N ILE A 49 -14.05 4.22 -11.24
CA ILE A 49 -14.41 5.63 -11.39
C ILE A 49 -13.22 6.55 -11.04
N TYR A 50 -12.47 6.23 -9.98
CA TYR A 50 -11.40 7.07 -9.47
C TYR A 50 -10.06 6.88 -10.18
N SER A 51 -9.74 5.66 -10.59
CA SER A 51 -8.47 5.37 -11.26
C SER A 51 -8.48 5.75 -12.75
N CYS A 52 -9.66 5.91 -13.37
CA CYS A 52 -9.82 6.00 -14.82
C CYS A 52 -9.21 4.79 -15.59
N GLU A 53 -8.85 3.72 -14.88
CA GLU A 53 -8.27 2.51 -15.42
C GLU A 53 -9.37 1.55 -15.89
N SER A 54 -9.05 0.69 -16.85
CA SER A 54 -9.94 -0.40 -17.24
C SER A 54 -10.02 -1.47 -16.15
N SER A 55 -11.10 -2.27 -16.17
CA SER A 55 -11.23 -3.42 -15.26
C SER A 55 -10.07 -4.42 -15.38
N LYS A 56 -9.38 -4.46 -16.54
CA LYS A 56 -8.20 -5.32 -16.74
C LYS A 56 -6.99 -4.76 -16.01
N GLU A 57 -6.76 -3.46 -16.11
CA GLU A 57 -5.66 -2.76 -15.43
C GLU A 57 -5.81 -2.85 -13.91
N ILE A 58 -7.02 -2.65 -13.38
CA ILE A 58 -7.30 -2.78 -11.94
C ILE A 58 -7.01 -4.20 -11.44
N LYS A 59 -7.42 -5.23 -12.18
CA LYS A 59 -7.15 -6.63 -11.81
C LYS A 59 -5.66 -6.97 -11.83
N SER A 60 -4.93 -6.48 -12.83
CA SER A 60 -3.47 -6.65 -12.87
C SER A 60 -2.80 -5.94 -11.69
N ALA A 61 -3.20 -4.70 -11.40
CA ALA A 61 -2.71 -3.92 -10.27
C ALA A 61 -2.96 -4.61 -8.92
N LEU A 62 -4.17 -5.13 -8.68
CA LEU A 62 -4.50 -5.87 -7.47
C LEU A 62 -3.65 -7.14 -7.32
N LYS A 63 -3.40 -7.85 -8.43
CA LYS A 63 -2.52 -9.02 -8.43
C LYS A 63 -1.08 -8.67 -8.10
N GLU A 64 -0.53 -7.59 -8.65
CA GLU A 64 0.83 -7.10 -8.31
C GLU A 64 0.94 -6.80 -6.80
N LEU A 65 -0.04 -6.10 -6.25
CA LEU A 65 -0.07 -5.77 -4.81
C LEU A 65 -0.21 -7.02 -3.93
N GLU A 66 -0.98 -8.02 -4.36
CA GLU A 66 -1.17 -9.29 -3.67
C GLU A 66 0.13 -10.12 -3.67
N GLU A 67 0.83 -10.19 -4.80
CA GLU A 67 2.14 -10.87 -4.90
C GLU A 67 3.20 -10.24 -3.99
N ARG A 68 3.07 -8.95 -3.67
CA ARG A 68 3.91 -8.21 -2.71
C ARG A 68 3.39 -8.25 -1.27
N ASN A 69 2.25 -8.89 -1.02
CA ASN A 69 1.55 -8.89 0.27
C ASN A 69 1.16 -7.49 0.79
N TYR A 70 1.07 -6.49 -0.10
CA TYR A 70 0.61 -5.14 0.27
C TYR A 70 -0.89 -5.09 0.47
N VAL A 71 -1.63 -5.97 -0.21
CA VAL A 71 -3.06 -6.17 -0.01
C VAL A 71 -3.38 -7.64 0.23
N VAL A 72 -4.52 -7.90 0.84
CA VAL A 72 -5.04 -9.26 1.06
C VAL A 72 -6.45 -9.33 0.49
N PHE A 73 -6.74 -10.40 -0.25
CA PHE A 73 -8.09 -10.70 -0.69
C PHE A 73 -8.94 -11.17 0.52
N THR A 74 -10.04 -10.49 0.79
CA THR A 74 -10.88 -10.74 1.99
C THR A 74 -12.16 -11.52 1.69
N GLY A 75 -12.33 -12.00 0.46
CA GLY A 75 -13.49 -12.80 0.08
C GLY A 75 -14.50 -11.99 -0.71
N ILE A 76 -15.77 -12.00 -0.27
CA ILE A 76 -16.93 -11.79 -1.16
C ILE A 76 -16.81 -10.56 -2.04
N ASP A 77 -16.28 -9.41 -1.58
CA ASP A 77 -16.10 -8.25 -2.45
C ASP A 77 -14.92 -7.30 -2.07
N GLY A 78 -13.81 -7.82 -1.55
CA GLY A 78 -12.78 -6.95 -0.95
C GLY A 78 -11.32 -7.31 -1.19
N TYR A 79 -10.52 -6.26 -1.39
CA TYR A 79 -9.10 -6.26 -1.10
C TYR A 79 -8.88 -5.25 0.02
N GLU A 80 -8.12 -5.63 1.03
CA GLU A 80 -7.75 -4.74 2.14
C GLU A 80 -6.24 -4.52 2.16
N VAL A 81 -5.82 -3.33 2.57
CA VAL A 81 -4.40 -3.06 2.79
C VAL A 81 -3.90 -3.87 3.97
N ASN A 82 -2.79 -4.59 3.76
CA ASN A 82 -2.10 -5.30 4.82
C ASN A 82 -1.24 -4.33 5.66
N GLU A 83 -1.89 -3.41 6.38
CA GLU A 83 -1.18 -2.36 7.14
C GLU A 83 -0.18 -2.98 8.12
N ALA A 84 -0.52 -4.09 8.77
CA ALA A 84 0.35 -4.76 9.75
C ALA A 84 1.68 -5.21 9.13
N LEU A 85 1.64 -5.83 7.94
CA LEU A 85 2.84 -6.30 7.27
C LEU A 85 3.67 -5.13 6.72
N VAL A 86 3.03 -4.14 6.10
CA VAL A 86 3.74 -2.96 5.58
C VAL A 86 4.41 -2.19 6.72
N ASN A 87 3.72 -2.04 7.85
CA ASN A 87 4.26 -1.43 9.06
C ASN A 87 5.48 -2.17 9.59
N ARG A 88 5.44 -3.50 9.57
CA ARG A 88 6.57 -4.32 9.99
C ARG A 88 7.78 -4.10 9.08
N SER A 89 7.58 -4.05 7.77
CA SER A 89 8.65 -3.78 6.80
C SER A 89 9.30 -2.43 7.06
N ILE A 90 8.50 -1.37 7.21
CA ILE A 90 8.99 -0.01 7.54
C ILE A 90 9.86 -0.04 8.80
N ASN A 91 9.36 -0.63 9.89
CA ASN A 91 10.09 -0.66 11.16
C ASN A 91 11.42 -1.44 11.06
N ILE A 92 11.48 -2.50 10.26
CA ILE A 92 12.72 -3.25 10.00
C ILE A 92 13.73 -2.35 9.26
N MET A 93 13.30 -1.65 8.21
CA MET A 93 14.20 -0.73 7.48
C MET A 93 14.70 0.40 8.37
N GLU A 94 13.84 1.00 9.19
CA GLU A 94 14.26 2.02 10.15
C GLU A 94 15.31 1.48 11.14
N SER A 95 15.13 0.25 11.64
CA SER A 95 16.12 -0.42 12.49
C SER A 95 17.46 -0.57 11.78
N VAL A 96 17.45 -1.11 10.55
CA VAL A 96 18.65 -1.31 9.74
C VAL A 96 19.36 0.02 9.45
N VAL A 97 18.62 1.06 9.08
CA VAL A 97 19.18 2.39 8.82
C VAL A 97 19.82 2.97 10.08
N ASN A 98 19.21 2.78 11.25
CA ASN A 98 19.77 3.24 12.52
C ASN A 98 21.02 2.46 12.93
N GLU A 99 21.05 1.14 12.70
CA GLU A 99 22.26 0.32 12.88
C GLU A 99 23.40 0.82 11.99
N ILE A 100 23.14 1.02 10.69
CA ILE A 100 24.14 1.54 9.74
C ILE A 100 24.69 2.90 10.18
N LYS A 101 23.82 3.83 10.61
CA LYS A 101 24.23 5.15 11.10
C LYS A 101 25.08 5.09 12.37
N ASN A 102 24.84 4.11 13.23
CA ASN A 102 25.64 3.90 14.44
C ASN A 102 27.01 3.29 14.12
N ASP A 103 27.07 2.37 13.16
CA ASP A 103 28.31 1.71 12.73
C ASP A 103 29.18 2.60 11.83
N TYR A 104 28.55 3.52 11.08
CA TYR A 104 29.18 4.47 10.18
C TYR A 104 28.63 5.89 10.43
N PRO A 105 28.96 6.52 11.57
CA PRO A 105 28.58 7.90 11.79
C PRO A 105 29.28 8.78 10.74
N ASP A 106 28.51 9.64 10.06
CA ASP A 106 29.07 10.57 9.07
C ASP A 106 30.30 11.27 9.66
N GLU A 107 31.48 11.06 9.05
CA GLU A 107 32.72 11.70 9.49
C GLU A 107 32.54 13.22 9.45
N LYS A 108 32.77 13.87 10.59
CA LYS A 108 32.62 15.33 10.79
C LYS A 108 33.64 16.15 10.03
#